data_AF-A0AAN1L9Q9-F1
#
_entry.id   AF-A0AAN1L9Q9-F1
#
_cell.length_a   1.000
_cell.length_b   1.000
_cell.length_c   1.000
_cell.angle_alpha   90.00
_cell.angle_beta   90.00
_cell.angle_gamma   90.00
#
_symmetry.space_group_name_H-M   'P 1'
#
loop_
_entity.id
_entity.type
_entity.pdbx_description
1 polymer ?
#
loop_
_entity_poly.entity_id
_entity_poly.type
_entity_poly.pdbx_seq_one_letter_code
_entity_poly.pdbx_strand_id
1 'polypeptide(L)'
;MFAPRGYYTWNEISRRVSSWAQVIVRAHHLQIPDSQLVDFILREEESVLPWLDYLKSNPKEYAIFPHEAHLLSAYLMANLLLSTPVSMCSPVGTVLRAPEAALLHADRFDFCVWDWARHESPQFRIFYQTMTDSGIEAANPWDRFCVLEQFNGIISIKNNSMDTILRALHHWDATERDIERTITPFCGWALCWHQDDFPQKLEELFYEMGGEFMEFAKSWDASIETTGLKRKSKGETLDYVYECALSAFPEGKGNVTWPETEKKVGYSRRQILRALEHRDASWWANGRGQDQGK
;
A
#
# COMPACT_ATOMS: atom_id res chain seq x y z
N MET A 1 11.86 18.38 1.10
CA MET A 1 10.65 17.92 1.80
C MET A 1 11.04 17.53 3.21
N PHE A 2 10.26 17.91 4.21
CA PHE A 2 10.62 17.72 5.62
C PHE A 2 10.00 16.42 6.14
N ALA A 3 10.87 15.48 6.49
CA ALA A 3 10.54 14.34 7.33
C ALA A 3 11.60 14.25 8.44
N PRO A 4 11.25 13.81 9.65
CA PRO A 4 12.24 13.59 10.69
C PRO A 4 13.18 12.45 10.32
N ARG A 5 14.32 12.38 10.99
CA ARG A 5 15.22 11.23 10.86
C ARG A 5 14.48 9.94 11.23
N GLY A 6 14.67 8.89 10.43
CA GLY A 6 13.97 7.60 10.61
C GLY A 6 12.63 7.52 9.88
N TYR A 7 12.27 8.54 9.10
CA TYR A 7 11.09 8.53 8.25
C TYR A 7 11.46 8.65 6.77
N TYR A 8 10.69 7.97 5.93
CA TYR A 8 10.66 8.22 4.50
C TYR A 8 9.76 9.41 4.17
N THR A 9 10.21 10.22 3.22
CA THR A 9 9.44 11.29 2.59
C THR A 9 8.50 10.73 1.52
N TRP A 10 7.44 11.47 1.19
CA TRP A 10 6.57 11.15 0.04
C TRP A 10 7.36 10.89 -1.25
N ASN A 11 8.40 11.68 -1.54
CA ASN A 11 9.17 11.53 -2.77
C ASN A 11 9.99 10.23 -2.84
N GLU A 12 10.48 9.75 -1.70
CA GLU A 12 11.19 8.47 -1.65
C GLU A 12 10.20 7.33 -1.88
N ILE A 13 9.04 7.39 -1.23
CA ILE A 13 8.01 6.37 -1.37
C ILE A 13 7.41 6.38 -2.78
N SER A 14 7.05 7.54 -3.34
CA SER A 14 6.45 7.62 -4.67
C SER A 14 7.38 7.09 -5.75
N ARG A 15 8.67 7.40 -5.69
CA ARG A 15 9.68 6.82 -6.61
C ARG A 15 9.79 5.31 -6.47
N ARG A 16 9.81 4.79 -5.24
CA ARG A 16 9.88 3.36 -4.98
C ARG A 16 8.63 2.65 -5.51
N VAL A 17 7.44 3.18 -5.24
CA VAL A 17 6.17 2.66 -5.73
C VAL A 17 6.09 2.70 -7.27
N SER A 18 6.54 3.78 -7.90
CA SER A 18 6.62 3.85 -9.37
C SER A 18 7.59 2.82 -9.96
N SER A 19 8.75 2.60 -9.31
CA SER A 19 9.70 1.56 -9.73
C SER A 19 9.10 0.17 -9.61
N TRP A 20 8.45 -0.13 -8.49
CA TRP A 20 7.72 -1.38 -8.28
C TRP A 20 6.63 -1.63 -9.30
N ALA A 21 5.83 -0.60 -9.60
CA ALA A 21 4.82 -0.68 -10.64
C ALA A 21 5.42 -1.03 -12.01
N GLN A 22 6.54 -0.42 -12.38
CA GLN A 22 7.23 -0.74 -13.64
C GLN A 22 7.71 -2.19 -13.68
N VAL A 23 8.28 -2.70 -12.58
CA VAL A 23 8.73 -4.11 -12.49
C VAL A 23 7.55 -5.07 -12.63
N ILE A 24 6.44 -4.82 -11.93
CA ILE A 24 5.22 -5.66 -12.01
C ILE A 24 4.66 -5.66 -13.43
N VAL A 25 4.47 -4.49 -14.04
CA VAL A 25 3.94 -4.39 -15.42
C VAL A 25 4.88 -5.09 -16.39
N ARG A 26 6.19 -4.93 -16.22
CA ARG A 26 7.17 -5.55 -17.10
C ARG A 26 7.13 -7.07 -17.00
N ALA A 27 7.09 -7.62 -15.78
CA ALA A 27 7.00 -9.06 -15.55
C ALA A 27 5.76 -9.65 -16.22
N HIS A 28 4.62 -8.94 -16.15
CA HIS A 28 3.39 -9.33 -16.81
C HIS A 28 3.50 -9.32 -18.34
N HIS A 29 3.98 -8.22 -18.95
CA HIS A 29 4.11 -8.10 -20.41
C HIS A 29 5.08 -9.13 -21.01
N LEU A 30 6.17 -9.42 -20.31
CA LEU A 30 7.14 -10.44 -20.71
C LEU A 30 6.63 -11.87 -20.47
N GLN A 31 5.43 -12.03 -19.88
CA GLN A 31 4.85 -13.32 -19.52
C GLN A 31 5.85 -14.17 -18.72
N ILE A 32 6.56 -13.54 -17.78
CA ILE A 32 7.56 -14.23 -16.96
C ILE A 32 6.85 -15.35 -16.21
N PRO A 33 7.27 -16.62 -16.37
CA PRO A 33 6.66 -17.73 -15.66
C PRO A 33 6.79 -17.52 -14.15
N ASP A 34 5.77 -17.93 -13.40
CA ASP A 34 5.74 -17.82 -11.92
C ASP A 34 7.02 -18.34 -11.24
N SER A 35 7.58 -19.43 -11.77
CA SER A 35 8.81 -20.04 -11.25
C SER A 35 10.06 -19.17 -11.40
N GLN A 36 10.07 -18.22 -12.33
CA GLN A 36 11.19 -17.31 -12.64
C GLN A 36 10.94 -15.88 -12.18
N LEU A 37 9.75 -15.60 -11.67
CA LEU A 37 9.26 -14.27 -11.36
C LEU A 37 10.04 -13.62 -10.22
N VAL A 38 10.41 -14.40 -9.19
CA VAL A 38 11.23 -13.92 -8.06
C VAL A 38 12.60 -13.48 -8.54
N ASP A 39 13.31 -14.36 -9.26
CA ASP A 39 14.64 -14.06 -9.78
C ASP A 39 14.60 -12.89 -10.76
N PHE A 40 13.52 -12.75 -11.53
CA PHE A 40 13.31 -11.59 -12.39
C PHE A 40 13.18 -10.31 -11.56
N ILE A 41 12.29 -10.28 -10.57
CA ILE A 41 12.05 -9.10 -9.73
C ILE A 41 13.33 -8.69 -8.99
N LEU A 42 14.05 -9.65 -8.37
CA LEU A 42 15.29 -9.37 -7.65
C LEU A 42 16.37 -8.77 -8.56
N ARG A 43 16.50 -9.28 -9.78
CA ARG A 43 17.45 -8.73 -10.77
C ARG A 43 17.05 -7.35 -11.25
N GLU A 44 15.75 -7.10 -11.45
CA GLU A 44 15.24 -5.84 -11.98
C GLU A 44 15.19 -4.72 -10.92
N GLU A 45 15.01 -5.03 -9.63
CA GLU A 45 15.22 -4.04 -8.55
C GLU A 45 16.67 -3.51 -8.55
N GLU A 46 17.64 -4.28 -9.06
CA GLU A 46 19.05 -3.92 -9.14
C GLU A 46 19.46 -3.26 -10.49
N SER A 47 18.61 -3.29 -11.52
CA SER A 47 18.97 -2.93 -12.90
C SER A 47 17.88 -2.13 -13.64
N VAL A 48 18.18 -0.89 -14.04
CA VAL A 48 17.24 0.00 -14.77
C VAL A 48 17.42 -0.05 -16.30
N LEU A 49 18.54 -0.57 -16.79
CA LEU A 49 19.03 -0.32 -18.16
C LEU A 49 18.53 -1.26 -19.30
N PRO A 50 18.14 -2.53 -19.09
CA PRO A 50 17.79 -3.43 -20.20
C PRO A 50 16.46 -3.12 -20.94
N TRP A 51 15.56 -2.35 -20.32
CA TRP A 51 14.18 -2.26 -20.80
C TRP A 51 13.95 -1.28 -21.96
N LEU A 52 14.75 -0.20 -22.03
CA LEU A 52 14.62 0.80 -23.09
C LEU A 52 14.82 0.21 -24.48
N ASP A 53 15.65 -0.83 -24.61
CA ASP A 53 15.91 -1.47 -25.90
C ASP A 53 14.81 -2.46 -26.31
N TYR A 54 14.17 -3.12 -25.34
CA TYR A 54 12.96 -3.92 -25.58
C TYR A 54 11.80 -3.05 -26.06
N LEU A 55 11.56 -1.93 -25.39
CA LEU A 55 10.48 -1.00 -25.74
C LEU A 55 10.65 -0.38 -27.13
N LYS A 56 11.89 -0.02 -27.51
CA LYS A 56 12.21 0.43 -28.88
C LYS A 56 11.89 -0.64 -29.93
N SER A 57 12.02 -1.91 -29.56
CA SER A 57 11.76 -3.05 -30.44
C SER A 57 10.27 -3.42 -30.51
N ASN A 58 9.44 -2.94 -29.57
CA ASN A 58 8.00 -3.22 -29.45
C ASN A 58 7.17 -1.94 -29.30
N PRO A 59 6.99 -1.14 -30.37
CA PRO A 59 6.41 0.21 -30.28
C PRO A 59 4.93 0.25 -29.83
N LYS A 60 4.18 -0.84 -30.01
CA LYS A 60 2.81 -0.95 -29.47
C LYS A 60 2.80 -1.05 -27.93
N GLU A 61 3.75 -1.80 -27.38
CA GLU A 61 3.91 -1.93 -25.93
C GLU A 61 4.50 -0.66 -25.33
N TYR A 62 5.37 0.06 -26.07
CA TYR A 62 5.88 1.37 -25.66
C TYR A 62 4.79 2.43 -25.42
N ALA A 63 3.69 2.37 -26.17
CA ALA A 63 2.58 3.30 -25.98
C ALA A 63 1.76 2.97 -24.72
N ILE A 64 1.58 1.69 -24.39
CA ILE A 64 0.66 1.25 -23.31
C ILE A 64 1.38 1.15 -21.97
N PHE A 65 2.61 0.63 -21.98
CA PHE A 65 3.39 0.32 -20.79
C PHE A 65 3.56 1.51 -19.82
N PRO A 66 3.95 2.73 -20.28
CA PRO A 66 4.16 3.86 -19.38
C PRO A 66 2.89 4.27 -18.65
N HIS A 67 1.76 4.28 -19.36
CA HIS A 67 0.46 4.61 -18.76
C HIS A 67 -0.01 3.53 -17.80
N GLU A 68 0.20 2.28 -18.18
CA GLU A 68 -0.19 1.13 -17.40
C GLU A 68 0.58 1.03 -16.08
N ALA A 69 1.88 1.32 -16.10
CA ALA A 69 2.74 1.44 -14.92
C ALA A 69 2.37 2.68 -14.09
N HIS A 70 2.01 3.79 -14.73
CA HIS A 70 1.58 5.01 -14.05
C HIS A 70 0.28 4.79 -13.27
N LEU A 71 -0.73 4.16 -13.89
CA LEU A 71 -1.98 3.79 -13.22
C LEU A 71 -1.73 2.82 -12.07
N LEU A 72 -0.89 1.79 -12.28
CA LEU A 72 -0.53 0.85 -11.22
C LEU A 72 0.15 1.55 -10.05
N SER A 73 1.03 2.51 -10.32
CA SER A 73 1.73 3.23 -9.25
C SER A 73 0.77 4.02 -8.37
N ALA A 74 -0.25 4.66 -8.95
CA ALA A 74 -1.29 5.35 -8.18
C ALA A 74 -2.17 4.37 -7.40
N TYR A 75 -2.54 3.24 -8.01
CA TYR A 75 -3.28 2.16 -7.36
C TYR A 75 -2.53 1.58 -6.14
N LEU A 76 -1.24 1.27 -6.30
CA LEU A 76 -0.38 0.77 -5.23
C LEU A 76 -0.24 1.81 -4.11
N MET A 77 -0.01 3.08 -4.47
CA MET A 77 0.10 4.16 -3.48
C MET A 77 -1.19 4.32 -2.67
N ALA A 78 -2.36 4.33 -3.32
CA ALA A 78 -3.65 4.47 -2.64
C ALA A 78 -3.91 3.31 -1.66
N ASN A 79 -3.59 2.08 -2.05
CA ASN A 79 -3.71 0.93 -1.16
C ASN A 79 -2.70 0.99 0.00
N LEU A 80 -1.44 1.36 -0.27
CA LEU A 80 -0.40 1.53 0.75
C LEU A 80 -0.78 2.59 1.78
N LEU A 81 -1.35 3.71 1.35
CA LEU A 81 -1.80 4.78 2.24
C LEU A 81 -2.84 4.28 3.27
N LEU A 82 -3.66 3.30 2.92
CA LEU A 82 -4.69 2.74 3.80
C LEU A 82 -4.25 1.45 4.52
N SER A 83 -3.27 0.73 3.97
CA SER A 83 -2.76 -0.52 4.55
C SER A 83 -1.61 -0.29 5.54
N THR A 84 -0.82 0.77 5.37
CA THR A 84 0.35 1.08 6.22
C THR A 84 0.09 2.22 7.21
N PRO A 85 0.75 2.24 8.37
CA PRO A 85 0.72 3.38 9.29
C PRO A 85 1.35 4.64 8.67
N VAL A 86 0.51 5.58 8.22
CA VAL A 86 0.97 6.85 7.64
C VAL A 86 0.96 7.96 8.68
N SER A 87 2.06 8.72 8.69
CA SER A 87 2.21 9.92 9.51
C SER A 87 2.22 11.18 8.64
N MET A 88 1.99 12.32 9.26
CA MET A 88 2.16 13.64 8.68
C MET A 88 3.18 14.42 9.51
N CYS A 89 4.03 15.15 8.81
CA CYS A 89 5.09 15.97 9.39
C CYS A 89 4.82 17.44 9.09
N SER A 90 4.83 18.25 10.15
CA SER A 90 4.75 19.71 10.03
C SER A 90 6.07 20.31 9.53
N PRO A 91 6.06 21.54 8.98
CA PRO A 91 7.28 22.25 8.61
C PRO A 91 8.29 22.45 9.76
N VAL A 92 7.82 22.38 11.02
CA VAL A 92 8.65 22.54 12.23
C VAL A 92 9.10 21.21 12.85
N GLY A 93 8.78 20.07 12.22
CA GLY A 93 9.25 18.74 12.62
C GLY A 93 8.33 17.96 13.57
N THR A 94 7.16 18.50 13.95
CA THR A 94 6.13 17.74 14.66
C THR A 94 5.56 16.65 13.78
N VAL A 95 5.42 15.44 14.34
CA VAL A 95 4.84 14.27 13.66
C VAL A 95 3.56 13.85 14.33
N LEU A 96 2.52 13.59 13.54
CA LEU A 96 1.26 13.05 13.98
C LEU A 96 0.81 11.94 13.03
N ARG A 97 -0.08 11.06 13.48
CA ARG A 97 -0.76 10.13 12.58
C ARG A 97 -1.64 10.91 11.61
N ALA A 98 -1.59 10.56 10.32
CA ALA A 98 -2.43 11.19 9.32
C ALA A 98 -3.92 10.80 9.53
N PRO A 99 -4.87 11.75 9.44
CA PRO A 99 -6.29 11.42 9.46
C PRO A 99 -6.67 10.65 8.19
N GLU A 100 -7.58 9.70 8.29
CA GLU A 100 -7.98 8.84 7.16
C GLU A 100 -8.47 9.64 5.95
N ALA A 101 -9.21 10.72 6.17
CA ALA A 101 -9.66 11.61 5.10
C ALA A 101 -8.51 12.24 4.28
N ALA A 102 -7.30 12.33 4.84
CA ALA A 102 -6.12 12.82 4.11
C ALA A 102 -5.50 11.77 3.18
N LEU A 103 -5.89 10.50 3.33
CA LEU A 103 -5.29 9.34 2.65
C LEU A 103 -6.13 8.87 1.46
N LEU A 104 -7.32 9.45 1.27
CA LEU A 104 -8.30 8.99 0.30
C LEU A 104 -7.93 9.34 -1.14
N HIS A 105 -8.20 8.40 -2.03
CA HIS A 105 -8.16 8.58 -3.48
C HIS A 105 -9.59 8.71 -4.03
N ALA A 106 -9.83 9.67 -4.92
CA ALA A 106 -11.19 9.94 -5.43
C ALA A 106 -11.80 8.74 -6.18
N ASP A 107 -10.96 7.92 -6.82
CA ASP A 107 -11.40 6.73 -7.58
C ASP A 107 -11.55 5.47 -6.72
N ARG A 108 -11.32 5.56 -5.41
CA ARG A 108 -11.47 4.42 -4.48
C ARG A 108 -10.72 3.17 -4.93
N PHE A 109 -9.44 3.34 -5.25
CA PHE A 109 -8.56 2.22 -5.60
C PHE A 109 -8.44 1.16 -4.50
N ASP A 110 -8.78 1.50 -3.26
CA ASP A 110 -8.92 0.57 -2.14
C ASP A 110 -10.08 -0.43 -2.25
N PHE A 111 -11.07 -0.14 -3.09
CA PHE A 111 -12.16 -1.07 -3.43
C PHE A 111 -12.02 -1.71 -4.80
N CYS A 112 -11.00 -1.35 -5.55
CA CYS A 112 -10.75 -1.90 -6.87
C CYS A 112 -9.92 -3.18 -6.72
N VAL A 113 -10.28 -4.24 -7.43
CA VAL A 113 -9.41 -5.42 -7.56
C VAL A 113 -8.56 -5.23 -8.81
N TRP A 114 -7.26 -5.48 -8.67
CA TRP A 114 -6.33 -5.35 -9.77
C TRP A 114 -6.21 -6.64 -10.57
N ASP A 115 -6.96 -6.74 -11.68
CA ASP A 115 -6.98 -7.93 -12.51
C ASP A 115 -6.38 -7.67 -13.91
N TRP A 116 -5.74 -8.66 -14.48
CA TRP A 116 -5.29 -8.66 -15.88
C TRP A 116 -6.37 -9.38 -16.72
N ALA A 117 -7.16 -8.76 -17.62
CA ALA A 117 -6.95 -7.67 -18.56
C ALA A 117 -7.69 -6.35 -18.21
N ARG A 118 -6.91 -5.32 -17.86
CA ARG A 118 -7.42 -4.08 -17.23
C ARG A 118 -8.32 -3.19 -18.08
N HIS A 119 -8.20 -3.25 -19.41
CA HIS A 119 -9.06 -2.48 -20.31
C HIS A 119 -10.51 -2.99 -20.31
N GLU A 120 -10.71 -4.24 -19.91
CA GLU A 120 -12.03 -4.87 -19.81
C GLU A 120 -12.70 -4.55 -18.46
N SER A 121 -11.89 -4.38 -17.40
CA SER A 121 -12.33 -4.02 -16.05
C SER A 121 -13.11 -2.69 -16.05
N PRO A 122 -14.38 -2.68 -15.60
CA PRO A 122 -15.18 -1.47 -15.52
C PRO A 122 -14.54 -0.37 -14.66
N GLN A 123 -13.81 -0.75 -13.60
CA GLN A 123 -13.17 0.17 -12.66
C GLN A 123 -12.03 0.96 -13.33
N PHE A 124 -11.27 0.32 -14.22
CA PHE A 124 -10.13 0.95 -14.87
C PHE A 124 -10.42 1.43 -16.30
N ARG A 125 -11.53 0.98 -16.90
CA ARG A 125 -11.92 1.28 -18.28
C ARG A 125 -11.82 2.77 -18.62
N ILE A 126 -12.21 3.66 -17.72
CA ILE A 126 -12.16 5.11 -17.96
C ILE A 126 -10.74 5.61 -18.25
N PHE A 127 -9.72 5.04 -17.59
CA PHE A 127 -8.32 5.40 -17.79
C PHE A 127 -7.76 4.83 -19.10
N TYR A 128 -8.31 3.72 -19.60
CA TYR A 128 -7.90 3.13 -20.88
C TYR A 128 -8.66 3.71 -22.08
N GLN A 129 -9.95 4.01 -21.95
CA GLN A 129 -10.77 4.62 -23.01
C GLN A 129 -10.35 6.05 -23.34
N THR A 130 -9.96 6.84 -22.33
CA THR A 130 -9.43 8.20 -22.60
C THR A 130 -8.15 8.16 -23.43
N MET A 131 -7.34 7.09 -23.29
CA MET A 131 -6.12 6.90 -24.10
C MET A 131 -6.40 6.55 -25.57
N THR A 132 -7.46 5.77 -25.85
CA THR A 132 -7.70 5.25 -27.20
C THR A 132 -8.49 6.21 -28.09
N ASP A 133 -9.43 6.97 -27.51
CA ASP A 133 -10.54 7.52 -28.30
C ASP A 133 -10.47 9.05 -28.54
N SER A 134 -9.63 9.80 -27.82
CA SER A 134 -9.75 11.27 -27.79
C SER A 134 -8.48 12.09 -28.00
N GLY A 135 -7.29 11.50 -27.88
CA GLY A 135 -6.03 12.28 -27.88
C GLY A 135 -5.92 13.30 -26.74
N ILE A 136 -6.86 13.29 -25.80
CA ILE A 136 -6.82 14.07 -24.57
C ILE A 136 -6.05 13.22 -23.56
N GLU A 137 -5.00 13.79 -22.96
CA GLU A 137 -4.28 13.11 -21.87
C GLU A 137 -5.28 12.71 -20.78
N ALA A 138 -5.35 11.41 -20.49
CA ALA A 138 -6.15 10.91 -19.38
C ALA A 138 -5.77 11.70 -18.11
N ALA A 139 -6.77 12.13 -17.34
CA ALA A 139 -6.52 12.85 -16.10
C ALA A 139 -5.56 12.02 -15.22
N ASN A 140 -4.43 12.63 -14.86
CA ASN A 140 -3.37 11.94 -14.12
C ASN A 140 -3.94 11.35 -12.82
N PRO A 141 -3.87 10.02 -12.61
CA PRO A 141 -4.45 9.40 -11.43
C PRO A 141 -3.85 9.95 -10.12
N TRP A 142 -2.57 10.35 -10.12
CA TRP A 142 -1.95 10.96 -8.94
C TRP A 142 -2.54 12.31 -8.55
N ASP A 143 -3.11 13.06 -9.49
CA ASP A 143 -3.79 14.33 -9.17
C ASP A 143 -5.13 14.13 -8.48
N ARG A 144 -5.66 12.91 -8.51
CA ARG A 144 -6.99 12.53 -7.99
C ARG A 144 -6.95 12.04 -6.53
N PHE A 145 -5.80 12.08 -5.86
CA PHE A 145 -5.77 12.07 -4.39
C PHE A 145 -6.54 13.27 -3.86
N CYS A 146 -7.45 13.05 -2.91
CA CYS A 146 -8.46 14.05 -2.61
C CYS A 146 -7.87 15.36 -2.08
N VAL A 147 -6.82 15.29 -1.26
CA VAL A 147 -6.17 16.46 -0.63
C VAL A 147 -4.65 16.44 -0.71
N LEU A 148 -4.05 15.49 -1.43
CA LEU A 148 -2.59 15.40 -1.54
C LEU A 148 -2.12 16.01 -2.85
N GLU A 149 -1.14 16.89 -2.77
CA GLU A 149 -0.38 17.33 -3.94
C GLU A 149 0.52 16.19 -4.45
N GLN A 150 0.36 15.83 -5.72
CA GLN A 150 1.02 14.64 -6.30
C GLN A 150 2.54 14.64 -6.17
N PHE A 151 3.16 15.81 -6.30
CA PHE A 151 4.61 15.94 -6.41
C PHE A 151 5.33 15.90 -5.07
N ASN A 152 4.62 16.16 -3.97
CA ASN A 152 5.26 16.41 -2.69
C ASN A 152 4.50 15.81 -1.49
N GLY A 153 3.32 15.22 -1.69
CA GLY A 153 2.52 14.63 -0.62
C GLY A 153 2.07 15.65 0.42
N ILE A 154 2.06 16.94 0.08
CA ILE A 154 1.59 18.01 0.95
C ILE A 154 0.07 17.98 0.96
N ILE A 155 -0.50 18.09 2.16
CA ILE A 155 -1.93 18.23 2.37
C ILE A 155 -2.34 19.63 1.94
N SER A 156 -3.26 19.70 0.98
CA SER A 156 -3.75 20.92 0.34
C SER A 156 -5.21 20.73 -0.09
N ILE A 157 -6.07 21.68 0.22
CA ILE A 157 -7.48 21.65 -0.19
C ILE A 157 -7.55 22.14 -1.65
N LYS A 158 -7.86 21.22 -2.56
CA LYS A 158 -8.11 21.46 -3.98
C LYS A 158 -9.55 21.89 -4.21
N ASN A 159 -9.82 22.49 -5.37
CA ASN A 159 -11.17 22.96 -5.74
C ASN A 159 -12.25 21.86 -5.67
N ASN A 160 -11.87 20.60 -5.90
CA ASN A 160 -12.76 19.44 -5.85
C ASN A 160 -12.58 18.56 -4.60
N SER A 161 -11.72 18.94 -3.64
CA SER A 161 -11.42 18.10 -2.48
C SER A 161 -12.66 17.70 -1.70
N MET A 162 -13.56 18.66 -1.43
CA MET A 162 -14.78 18.38 -0.66
C MET A 162 -15.66 17.35 -1.35
N ASP A 163 -15.98 17.56 -2.63
CA ASP A 163 -16.77 16.63 -3.43
C ASP A 163 -16.11 15.24 -3.53
N THR A 164 -14.80 15.20 -3.78
CA THR A 164 -14.07 13.91 -3.87
C THR A 164 -14.00 13.16 -2.55
N ILE A 165 -13.80 13.86 -1.41
CA ILE A 165 -13.79 13.24 -0.08
C ILE A 165 -15.19 12.72 0.26
N LEU A 166 -16.24 13.51 0.05
CA LEU A 166 -17.61 13.10 0.37
C LEU A 166 -18.02 11.86 -0.42
N ARG A 167 -17.68 11.81 -1.71
CA ARG A 167 -17.87 10.60 -2.53
C ARG A 167 -17.02 9.45 -2.00
N ALA A 168 -15.77 9.71 -1.65
CA ALA A 168 -14.86 8.70 -1.14
C ALA A 168 -15.15 8.24 0.29
N LEU A 169 -16.01 8.90 1.06
CA LEU A 169 -16.26 8.56 2.46
C LEU A 169 -17.46 7.64 2.69
N HIS A 170 -18.23 7.24 1.66
CA HIS A 170 -19.43 6.36 1.56
C HIS A 170 -20.23 5.88 2.81
N HIS A 171 -19.61 5.77 3.98
CA HIS A 171 -20.13 5.38 5.28
C HIS A 171 -20.15 6.50 6.34
N TRP A 172 -19.75 7.73 6.00
CA TRP A 172 -19.76 8.86 6.93
C TRP A 172 -20.82 9.89 6.49
N ASP A 173 -21.72 10.28 7.40
CA ASP A 173 -22.51 11.52 7.29
C ASP A 173 -21.59 12.75 7.46
N ALA A 174 -20.48 12.77 6.72
CA ALA A 174 -19.45 13.79 6.86
C ALA A 174 -19.99 15.05 6.21
N THR A 175 -19.96 16.15 6.94
CA THR A 175 -20.25 17.45 6.37
C THR A 175 -18.97 18.09 5.86
N GLU A 176 -19.09 19.06 4.94
CA GLU A 176 -17.94 19.89 4.54
C GLU A 176 -17.23 20.48 5.77
N ARG A 177 -18.00 20.85 6.80
CA ARG A 177 -17.47 21.36 8.08
C ARG A 177 -16.61 20.34 8.83
N ASP A 178 -16.92 19.05 8.74
CA ASP A 178 -16.12 18.00 9.37
C ASP A 178 -14.80 17.81 8.63
N ILE A 179 -14.83 17.87 7.30
CA ILE A 179 -13.64 17.83 6.46
C ILE A 179 -12.75 19.06 6.74
N GLU A 180 -13.34 20.25 6.79
CA GLU A 180 -12.61 21.46 7.13
C GLU A 180 -11.95 21.37 8.51
N ARG A 181 -12.63 20.81 9.52
CA ARG A 181 -12.08 20.66 10.87
C ARG A 181 -10.98 19.60 10.97
N THR A 182 -11.03 18.58 10.13
CA THR A 182 -10.10 17.44 10.18
C THR A 182 -8.90 17.59 9.24
N ILE A 183 -9.03 18.32 8.14
CA ILE A 183 -7.98 18.48 7.12
C ILE A 183 -7.32 19.86 7.18
N THR A 184 -8.09 20.95 7.24
CA THR A 184 -7.56 22.33 7.15
C THR A 184 -6.43 22.62 8.16
N PRO A 185 -6.50 22.15 9.43
CA PRO A 185 -5.41 22.39 10.38
C PRO A 185 -4.05 21.81 9.96
N PHE A 186 -4.06 20.83 9.06
CA PHE A 186 -2.87 20.14 8.58
C PHE A 186 -2.47 20.56 7.15
N CYS A 187 -3.11 21.57 6.57
CA CYS A 187 -2.65 22.11 5.29
C CYS A 187 -1.19 22.57 5.38
N GLY A 188 -0.39 22.22 4.37
CA GLY A 188 1.05 22.46 4.36
C GLY A 188 1.89 21.41 5.10
N TRP A 189 1.27 20.42 5.77
CA TRP A 189 1.98 19.27 6.32
C TRP A 189 2.21 18.23 5.22
N ALA A 190 3.29 17.47 5.31
CA ALA A 190 3.66 16.46 4.32
C ALA A 190 3.46 15.06 4.89
N LEU A 191 3.00 14.11 4.06
CA LEU A 191 2.97 12.71 4.45
C LEU A 191 4.37 12.11 4.56
N CYS A 192 4.53 11.21 5.53
CA CYS A 192 5.76 10.49 5.81
C CYS A 192 5.46 9.13 6.45
N TRP A 193 6.42 8.21 6.33
CA TRP A 193 6.31 6.85 6.87
C TRP A 193 7.49 6.58 7.78
N HIS A 194 7.27 5.96 8.93
CA HIS A 194 8.39 5.42 9.69
C HIS A 194 9.05 4.30 8.86
N GLN A 195 10.38 4.20 8.90
CA GLN A 195 11.10 3.23 8.06
C GLN A 195 10.66 1.79 8.30
N ASP A 196 10.33 1.45 9.55
CA ASP A 196 9.89 0.10 9.94
C ASP A 196 8.43 -0.21 9.58
N ASP A 197 7.63 0.82 9.26
CA ASP A 197 6.19 0.68 8.97
C ASP A 197 5.89 0.59 7.47
N PHE A 198 6.91 0.72 6.63
CA PHE A 198 6.77 0.70 5.17
C PHE A 198 7.46 -0.54 4.56
N PRO A 199 6.87 -1.18 3.54
CA PRO A 199 7.52 -2.29 2.83
C PRO A 199 8.91 -1.90 2.30
N GLN A 200 9.93 -2.70 2.59
CA GLN A 200 11.28 -2.43 2.11
C GLN A 200 11.57 -3.05 0.75
N LYS A 201 10.81 -4.08 0.37
CA LYS A 201 10.97 -4.86 -0.86
C LYS A 201 9.63 -5.12 -1.52
N LEU A 202 9.66 -5.40 -2.83
CA LEU A 202 8.44 -5.74 -3.58
C LEU A 202 7.70 -6.97 -3.03
N GLU A 203 8.42 -7.96 -2.51
CA GLU A 203 7.83 -9.10 -1.80
C GLU A 203 6.93 -8.66 -0.65
N GLU A 204 7.43 -7.74 0.18
CA GLU A 204 6.70 -7.25 1.34
C GLU A 204 5.46 -6.46 0.95
N LEU A 205 5.52 -5.75 -0.18
CA LEU A 205 4.37 -5.07 -0.77
C LEU A 205 3.27 -6.08 -1.12
N PHE A 206 3.60 -7.20 -1.75
CA PHE A 206 2.60 -8.21 -2.13
C PHE A 206 1.83 -8.75 -0.92
N TYR A 207 2.52 -9.02 0.19
CA TYR A 207 1.86 -9.41 1.44
C TYR A 207 0.98 -8.30 2.04
N GLU A 208 1.38 -7.03 1.95
CA GLU A 208 0.55 -5.93 2.45
C GLU A 208 -0.70 -5.68 1.61
N MET A 209 -0.61 -5.90 0.30
CA MET A 209 -1.70 -5.64 -0.65
C MET A 209 -2.79 -6.72 -0.62
N GLY A 210 -2.45 -7.98 -0.35
CA GLY A 210 -3.43 -9.07 -0.38
C GLY A 210 -3.99 -9.36 -1.80
N GLY A 211 -5.09 -10.11 -1.89
CA GLY A 211 -5.79 -10.37 -3.16
C GLY A 211 -4.96 -11.15 -4.20
N GLU A 212 -5.01 -10.77 -5.47
CA GLU A 212 -4.21 -11.40 -6.55
C GLU A 212 -2.69 -11.27 -6.32
N PHE A 213 -2.24 -10.22 -5.62
CA PHE A 213 -0.84 -10.14 -5.21
C PHE A 213 -0.45 -11.24 -4.21
N MET A 214 -1.41 -11.93 -3.58
CA MET A 214 -1.13 -13.15 -2.82
C MET A 214 -0.76 -14.33 -3.70
N GLU A 215 -1.22 -14.38 -4.95
CA GLU A 215 -0.76 -15.42 -5.89
C GLU A 215 0.69 -15.16 -6.27
N PHE A 216 1.05 -13.90 -6.54
CA PHE A 216 2.45 -13.47 -6.66
C PHE A 216 3.26 -13.84 -5.41
N ALA A 217 2.74 -13.58 -4.21
CA ALA A 217 3.40 -13.92 -2.95
C ALA A 217 3.55 -15.44 -2.73
N LYS A 218 2.55 -16.24 -3.12
CA LYS A 218 2.60 -17.72 -3.04
C LYS A 218 3.59 -18.31 -4.03
N SER A 219 3.60 -17.80 -5.26
CA SER A 219 4.60 -18.16 -6.27
C SER A 219 6.01 -17.74 -5.82
N TRP A 220 6.10 -16.62 -5.08
CA TRP A 220 7.32 -16.18 -4.44
C TRP A 220 7.81 -17.16 -3.36
N ASP A 221 6.92 -17.58 -2.46
CA ASP A 221 7.20 -18.58 -1.42
C ASP A 221 7.70 -19.91 -2.04
N ALA A 222 7.02 -20.41 -3.08
CA ALA A 222 7.40 -21.65 -3.76
C ALA A 222 8.75 -21.59 -4.50
N SER A 223 9.10 -20.41 -5.04
CA SER A 223 10.39 -20.20 -5.73
C SER A 223 11.57 -20.13 -4.75
N ILE A 224 11.37 -19.59 -3.54
CA ILE A 224 12.40 -19.59 -2.49
C ILE A 224 12.72 -21.01 -2.01
N GLU A 225 11.71 -21.87 -1.86
CA GLU A 225 11.89 -23.28 -1.47
C GLU A 225 12.72 -24.06 -2.50
N THR A 226 12.60 -23.72 -3.78
CA THR A 226 13.31 -24.39 -4.88
C THR A 226 14.71 -23.83 -5.15
N THR A 227 14.95 -22.54 -4.89
CA THR A 227 16.24 -21.87 -5.16
C THR A 227 17.22 -21.91 -3.98
N GLY A 228 16.78 -22.30 -2.78
CA GLY A 228 17.65 -22.39 -1.60
C GLY A 228 18.16 -21.04 -1.08
N LEU A 229 17.59 -19.94 -1.57
CA LEU A 229 17.86 -18.59 -1.09
C LEU A 229 17.41 -18.48 0.38
N LYS A 230 18.36 -18.24 1.29
CA LYS A 230 18.03 -17.99 2.70
C LYS A 230 17.33 -16.65 2.84
N ARG A 231 16.03 -16.72 3.09
CA ARG A 231 15.17 -15.60 3.47
C ARG A 231 15.74 -14.91 4.73
N LYS A 232 15.73 -13.57 4.76
CA LYS A 232 15.45 -12.82 6.00
C LYS A 232 13.99 -12.46 5.89
N SER A 233 13.11 -13.28 6.45
CA SER A 233 11.71 -13.31 6.05
C SER A 233 10.83 -12.48 6.96
N LYS A 234 9.83 -11.82 6.38
CA LYS A 234 8.71 -11.23 7.11
C LYS A 234 7.81 -12.32 7.77
N GLY A 235 7.95 -13.58 7.34
CA GLY A 235 7.40 -14.76 8.03
C GLY A 235 8.03 -14.96 9.41
N GLU A 236 9.34 -14.74 9.55
CA GLU A 236 10.00 -14.63 10.85
C GLU A 236 9.42 -13.45 11.62
N THR A 237 9.00 -12.35 10.99
CA THR A 237 8.36 -11.22 11.68
C THR A 237 6.98 -11.57 12.21
N LEU A 238 6.08 -12.20 11.44
CA LEU A 238 4.75 -12.59 11.95
C LEU A 238 4.84 -13.71 12.99
N ASP A 239 5.72 -14.68 12.78
CA ASP A 239 5.97 -15.74 13.77
C ASP A 239 6.62 -15.17 15.04
N TYR A 240 7.55 -14.22 14.90
CA TYR A 240 8.15 -13.54 16.04
C TYR A 240 7.15 -12.63 16.75
N VAL A 241 6.27 -11.93 16.04
CA VAL A 241 5.16 -11.16 16.63
C VAL A 241 4.20 -12.09 17.37
N TYR A 242 3.91 -13.25 16.79
CA TYR A 242 3.10 -14.30 17.43
C TYR A 242 3.77 -14.84 18.71
N GLU A 243 5.06 -15.15 18.66
CA GLU A 243 5.85 -15.56 19.83
C GLU A 243 5.93 -14.46 20.89
N CYS A 244 6.12 -13.20 20.49
CA CYS A 244 6.09 -12.05 21.40
C CYS A 244 4.70 -11.88 22.05
N ALA A 245 3.63 -12.08 21.29
CA ALA A 245 2.26 -12.03 21.80
C ALA A 245 2.00 -13.15 22.83
N LEU A 246 2.41 -14.39 22.55
CA LEU A 246 2.30 -15.50 23.48
C LEU A 246 3.24 -15.38 24.68
N SER A 247 4.42 -14.81 24.52
CA SER A 247 5.36 -14.55 25.62
C SER A 247 4.80 -13.49 26.57
N ALA A 248 4.24 -12.40 26.02
CA ALA A 248 3.68 -11.31 26.82
C ALA A 248 2.34 -11.69 27.49
N PHE A 249 1.52 -12.51 26.81
CA PHE A 249 0.21 -12.96 27.27
C PHE A 249 -0.06 -14.42 26.84
N PRO A 250 0.44 -15.43 27.59
CA PRO A 250 0.33 -16.84 27.21
C PRO A 250 -1.10 -17.36 27.09
N GLU A 251 -2.01 -16.83 27.90
CA GLU A 251 -3.42 -17.23 27.95
C GLU A 251 -4.36 -16.27 27.18
N GLY A 252 -3.78 -15.38 26.37
CA GLY A 252 -4.50 -14.29 25.72
C GLY A 252 -4.50 -13.00 26.52
N LYS A 253 -4.79 -11.87 25.86
CA LYS A 253 -4.72 -10.54 26.49
C LYS A 253 -5.80 -10.29 27.55
N GLY A 254 -6.88 -11.08 27.55
CA GLY A 254 -8.04 -10.90 28.44
C GLY A 254 -8.61 -9.48 28.40
N ASN A 255 -8.85 -8.90 29.58
CA ASN A 255 -9.42 -7.56 29.76
C ASN A 255 -8.40 -6.41 29.60
N VAL A 256 -7.14 -6.71 29.27
CA VAL A 256 -6.11 -5.68 29.08
C VAL A 256 -6.45 -4.85 27.84
N THR A 257 -6.28 -3.53 27.98
CA THR A 257 -6.58 -2.59 26.90
C THR A 257 -5.61 -2.77 25.74
N TRP A 258 -6.03 -2.42 24.52
CA TRP A 258 -5.15 -2.52 23.36
C TRP A 258 -3.88 -1.67 23.48
N PRO A 259 -3.92 -0.40 23.95
CA PRO A 259 -2.70 0.39 24.12
C PRO A 259 -1.67 -0.24 25.06
N GLU A 260 -2.12 -0.88 26.15
CA GLU A 260 -1.22 -1.60 27.07
C GLU A 260 -0.68 -2.89 26.47
N THR A 261 -1.53 -3.61 25.72
CA THR A 261 -1.15 -4.81 24.97
C THR A 261 -0.06 -4.48 23.94
N GLU A 262 -0.25 -3.43 23.14
CA GLU A 262 0.72 -2.97 22.13
C GLU A 262 2.06 -2.60 22.77
N LYS A 263 2.02 -1.86 23.88
CA LYS A 263 3.22 -1.47 24.62
C LYS A 263 4.01 -2.67 25.17
N LYS A 264 3.32 -3.72 25.61
CA LYS A 264 3.95 -4.90 26.22
C LYS A 264 4.47 -5.90 25.17
N VAL A 265 3.75 -6.06 24.07
CA VAL A 265 4.12 -6.94 22.96
C VAL A 265 5.16 -6.28 22.05
N GLY A 266 5.18 -4.94 22.00
CA GLY A 266 6.11 -4.17 21.16
C GLY A 266 5.64 -3.98 19.72
N TYR A 267 4.38 -4.31 19.42
CA TYR A 267 3.80 -4.28 18.07
C TYR A 267 2.37 -3.73 18.10
N SER A 268 1.90 -3.20 16.97
CA SER A 268 0.55 -2.63 16.87
C SER A 268 -0.54 -3.71 16.94
N ARG A 269 -1.75 -3.34 17.35
CA ARG A 269 -2.94 -4.20 17.42
C ARG A 269 -3.17 -4.94 16.10
N ARG A 270 -3.02 -4.25 14.97
CA ARG A 270 -3.25 -4.84 13.64
C ARG A 270 -2.19 -5.91 13.31
N GLN A 271 -0.92 -5.67 13.63
CA GLN A 271 0.16 -6.65 13.46
C GLN A 271 -0.04 -7.88 14.35
N ILE A 272 -0.41 -7.66 15.62
CA ILE A 272 -0.72 -8.73 16.57
C ILE A 272 -1.90 -9.57 16.07
N LEU A 273 -3.01 -8.93 15.68
CA LEU A 273 -4.19 -9.64 15.17
C LEU A 273 -3.89 -10.41 13.87
N ARG A 274 -3.13 -9.82 12.94
CA ARG A 274 -2.70 -10.53 11.72
C ARG A 274 -1.80 -11.73 12.01
N ALA A 275 -0.85 -11.61 12.94
CA ALA A 275 0.01 -12.72 13.35
C ALA A 275 -0.80 -13.85 14.01
N LEU A 276 -1.80 -13.50 14.82
CA LEU A 276 -2.71 -14.47 15.44
C LEU A 276 -3.65 -15.12 14.42
N GLU A 277 -4.21 -14.38 13.47
CA GLU A 277 -5.01 -14.92 12.36
C GLU A 277 -4.20 -15.89 11.50
N HIS A 278 -2.93 -15.56 11.22
CA HIS A 278 -2.02 -16.42 10.46
C HIS A 278 -1.80 -17.79 11.12
N ARG A 279 -1.86 -17.87 12.46
CA ARG A 279 -1.69 -19.10 13.25
C ARG A 279 -3.00 -19.66 13.80
N ASP A 280 -4.15 -19.20 13.30
CA ASP A 280 -5.50 -19.59 13.75
C ASP A 280 -5.71 -19.45 15.27
N ALA A 281 -5.13 -18.39 15.85
CA ALA A 281 -5.09 -18.10 17.29
C ALA A 281 -5.96 -16.89 17.68
N SER A 282 -7.07 -16.68 16.97
CA SER A 282 -8.02 -15.58 17.21
C SER A 282 -8.61 -15.59 18.64
N TRP A 283 -8.63 -16.75 19.30
CA TRP A 283 -8.96 -16.92 20.73
C TRP A 283 -8.12 -16.05 21.67
N TRP A 284 -6.89 -15.70 21.29
CA TRP A 284 -5.97 -14.93 22.12
C TRP A 284 -6.49 -13.51 22.40
N ALA A 285 -7.17 -12.91 21.42
CA ALA A 285 -7.72 -11.56 21.54
C ALA A 285 -9.01 -11.52 22.38
N ASN A 286 -9.78 -12.62 22.37
CA ASN A 286 -11.11 -12.73 22.97
C ASN A 286 -11.11 -13.56 24.29
N GLY A 287 -9.98 -14.18 24.64
CA GLY A 287 -9.83 -15.09 25.78
C GLY A 287 -10.34 -16.51 25.47
N ARG A 288 -9.68 -17.52 26.06
CA ARG A 288 -10.17 -18.91 26.06
C ARG A 288 -11.42 -19.00 26.95
N GLY A 289 -12.60 -18.75 26.40
CA GLY A 289 -13.86 -19.11 27.07
C GLY A 289 -14.91 -18.01 27.24
N GLN A 290 -15.21 -17.22 26.21
CA GLN A 290 -16.49 -16.50 26.16
C GLN A 290 -17.60 -17.23 25.37
N ASP A 291 -17.33 -18.41 24.81
CA ASP A 291 -18.32 -19.18 24.01
C ASP A 291 -18.86 -20.47 24.65
N GLN A 292 -18.83 -20.60 25.97
CA GLN A 292 -19.64 -21.60 26.67
C GLN A 292 -20.21 -21.05 27.98
N GLY A 293 -21.36 -20.38 27.89
CA GLY A 293 -22.21 -20.14 29.06
C GLY A 293 -23.00 -18.83 29.07
N LYS A 294 -24.00 -18.71 28.20
CA LYS A 294 -25.42 -18.47 28.56
C LYS A 294 -26.26 -18.20 27.32
#